data_AF-A0A7D7LJF8-F1
#
_entry.id   AF-A0A7D7LJF8-F1
#
_cell.length_a   1.000
_cell.length_b   1.000
_cell.length_c   1.000
_cell.angle_alpha   90.00
_cell.angle_beta   90.00
_cell.angle_gamma   90.00
#
_symmetry.space_group_name_H-M   'P 1'
#
loop_
_entity.id
_entity.type
_entity.pdbx_description
1 polymer ?
#
loop_
_entity_poly.entity_id
_entity_poly.type
_entity_poly.pdbx_seq_one_letter_code
_entity_poly.pdbx_strand_id
1 'polypeptide(L)'
;MFHPTLSSQEVARRGKELYQKSIRAKVETRENIGKIISINVETGDYEIGDDLVETSLRLRSKQTDAALWGERIGFDAVYAVGGTLLRTAQ
;
A
#
# COMPACT_ATOMS: atom_id res chain seq x y z
N MET A 1 -17.91 7.39 12.47
CA MET A 1 -17.08 7.12 11.28
C MET A 1 -15.76 7.84 11.49
N PHE A 2 -14.64 7.12 11.44
CA PHE A 2 -13.30 7.71 11.54
C PHE A 2 -12.92 8.25 10.17
N HIS A 3 -12.59 9.54 10.10
CA HIS A 3 -12.20 10.20 8.86
C HIS A 3 -10.71 10.54 8.95
N PRO A 4 -9.85 9.97 8.08
CA PRO A 4 -8.50 10.49 7.95
C PRO A 4 -8.58 11.98 7.60
N THR A 5 -7.72 12.78 8.22
CA THR A 5 -7.66 14.25 8.03
C THR A 5 -7.28 14.64 6.59
N LEU A 6 -6.69 13.69 5.85
CA LEU A 6 -6.22 13.86 4.47
C LEU A 6 -7.30 13.46 3.45
N SER A 7 -7.37 14.22 2.36
CA SER A 7 -8.17 13.84 1.20
C SER A 7 -7.60 12.60 0.52
N SER A 8 -8.44 11.82 -0.17
CA SER A 8 -8.00 10.62 -0.90
C SER A 8 -6.91 10.94 -1.94
N GLN A 9 -6.95 12.12 -2.56
CA GLN A 9 -5.93 12.58 -3.50
C GLN A 9 -4.58 12.80 -2.82
N GLU A 10 -4.58 13.42 -1.63
CA GLU A 10 -3.36 13.66 -0.88
C GLU A 10 -2.77 12.35 -0.32
N VAL A 11 -3.62 11.43 0.12
CA VAL A 11 -3.20 10.07 0.50
C VAL A 11 -2.54 9.35 -0.67
N ALA A 12 -3.16 9.37 -1.85
CA ALA A 12 -2.60 8.75 -3.05
C ALA A 12 -1.25 9.37 -3.45
N ARG A 13 -1.14 10.70 -3.40
CA ARG A 13 0.10 11.43 -3.72
C ARG A 13 1.23 11.04 -2.76
N ARG A 14 0.98 11.14 -1.45
CA ARG A 14 1.98 10.84 -0.42
C ARG A 14 2.37 9.37 -0.41
N GLY A 15 1.40 8.46 -0.49
CA GLY A 15 1.63 7.02 -0.50
C GLY A 15 2.52 6.60 -1.67
N LYS A 16 2.20 7.07 -2.89
CA LYS A 16 3.03 6.81 -4.07
C LYS A 16 4.44 7.38 -3.94
N GLU A 17 4.56 8.62 -3.46
CA GLU A 17 5.87 9.26 -3.26
C GLU A 17 6.73 8.49 -2.26
N LEU A 18 6.15 8.10 -1.13
CA LEU A 18 6.83 7.35 -0.08
C LEU A 18 7.23 5.95 -0.56
N TYR A 19 6.34 5.26 -1.28
CA TYR A 19 6.64 3.96 -1.86
C TYR A 19 7.85 4.06 -2.79
N GLN A 20 7.80 4.94 -3.79
CA GLN A 20 8.86 5.05 -4.78
C GLN A 20 10.19 5.52 -4.20
N LYS A 21 10.18 6.48 -3.27
CA LYS A 21 11.43 7.08 -2.74
C LYS A 21 12.10 6.25 -1.66
N SER A 22 11.36 5.50 -0.86
CA SER A 22 11.90 4.98 0.42
C SER A 22 11.57 3.53 0.74
N ILE A 23 10.50 2.97 0.17
CA ILE A 23 10.02 1.64 0.53
C ILE A 23 10.28 0.64 -0.59
N ARG A 24 10.10 1.02 -1.86
CA ARG A 24 10.20 0.15 -3.04
C ARG A 24 11.47 -0.69 -3.05
N ALA A 25 12.63 -0.05 -2.87
CA ALA A 25 13.94 -0.73 -2.87
C ALA A 25 14.10 -1.77 -1.75
N LYS A 26 13.28 -1.70 -0.69
CA LYS A 26 13.31 -2.62 0.45
C LYS A 26 12.30 -3.76 0.31
N VAL A 27 11.18 -3.52 -0.39
CA VAL A 27 10.03 -4.43 -0.39
C VAL A 27 9.82 -5.16 -1.71
N GLU A 28 10.37 -4.69 -2.84
CA GLU A 28 10.37 -5.42 -4.11
C GLU A 28 11.40 -6.56 -4.10
N THR A 29 11.29 -7.46 -3.12
CA THR A 29 12.06 -8.71 -3.04
C THR A 29 11.30 -9.85 -3.72
N ARG A 30 12.01 -10.92 -4.06
CA ARG A 30 11.40 -12.11 -4.68
C ARG A 30 10.25 -12.70 -3.84
N GLU A 31 10.34 -12.66 -2.51
CA GLU A 31 9.28 -13.19 -1.63
C GLU A 31 8.06 -12.27 -1.49
N ASN A 32 8.19 -11.01 -1.89
CA ASN A 32 7.17 -9.99 -1.69
C ASN A 32 6.48 -9.55 -2.98
N ILE A 33 7.12 -9.75 -4.14
CA ILE A 33 6.48 -9.48 -5.44
C ILE A 33 5.14 -10.21 -5.51
N GLY A 34 4.08 -9.47 -5.86
CA GLY A 34 2.72 -9.98 -5.94
C GLY A 34 1.93 -9.90 -4.62
N LYS A 35 2.56 -9.63 -3.48
CA LYS A 35 1.85 -9.33 -2.22
C LYS A 35 1.31 -7.90 -2.22
N ILE A 36 0.35 -7.65 -1.34
CA ILE A 36 -0.17 -6.33 -1.05
C ILE A 36 0.68 -5.68 0.04
N ILE A 37 0.98 -4.40 -0.16
CA ILE A 37 1.48 -3.50 0.88
C ILE A 37 0.40 -2.48 1.22
N SER A 38 0.15 -2.26 2.51
CA SER A 38 -0.59 -1.11 3.02
C SER A 38 0.38 -0.21 3.78
N ILE A 39 0.28 1.10 3.57
CA ILE A 39 1.21 2.10 4.11
C ILE A 39 0.39 3.18 4.80
N ASN A 40 0.68 3.48 6.06
CA ASN A 40 0.23 4.73 6.66
C ASN A 40 1.07 5.88 6.09
N VAL A 41 0.44 6.76 5.32
CA VAL A 41 1.15 7.84 4.63
C VAL A 41 1.63 8.97 5.56
N GLU A 42 1.17 8.98 6.81
CA GLU A 42 1.57 9.97 7.81
C GLU A 42 2.83 9.55 8.58
N THR A 43 2.98 8.26 8.88
CA THR A 43 4.12 7.73 9.66
C THR A 43 5.15 7.00 8.79
N GLY A 44 4.70 6.46 7.66
CA GLY A 44 5.47 5.58 6.80
C GLY A 44 5.55 4.12 7.27
N ASP A 45 4.84 3.76 8.34
CA ASP A 45 4.69 2.36 8.73
C ASP A 45 3.90 1.61 7.67
N TYR A 46 4.25 0.33 7.48
CA TYR A 46 3.58 -0.50 6.49
C TYR A 46 3.43 -1.94 6.96
N GLU A 47 2.43 -2.60 6.40
CA GLU A 47 2.17 -4.03 6.55
C GLU A 47 2.16 -4.67 5.16
N ILE A 48 2.71 -5.88 5.05
CA ILE A 48 2.72 -6.67 3.81
C ILE A 48 1.95 -7.97 4.07
N GLY A 49 1.11 -8.35 3.11
CA GLY A 49 0.29 -9.57 3.19
C GLY A 49 -0.39 -9.87 1.87
N ASP A 50 -1.20 -10.91 1.84
CA ASP A 50 -1.86 -11.36 0.60
C ASP A 50 -3.20 -10.64 0.33
N ASP A 51 -3.76 -10.01 1.36
CA ASP A 51 -5.06 -9.35 1.33
C ASP A 51 -5.00 -7.90 1.84
N LEU A 52 -5.58 -6.98 1.06
CA LEU A 52 -5.58 -5.55 1.38
C LEU A 52 -6.38 -5.21 2.63
N VAL A 53 -7.49 -5.92 2.88
CA VAL A 53 -8.34 -5.66 4.04
C VAL A 53 -7.59 -6.08 5.30
N GLU A 54 -6.94 -7.25 5.27
CA GLU A 54 -6.16 -7.74 6.39
C GLU A 54 -4.98 -6.81 6.75
N THR A 55 -4.15 -6.42 5.77
CA THR A 55 -3.02 -5.51 6.03
C THR A 55 -3.50 -4.15 6.55
N SER A 56 -4.63 -3.66 6.04
CA SER A 56 -5.23 -2.41 6.51
C SER A 56 -5.75 -2.52 7.94
N LEU A 57 -6.39 -3.62 8.30
CA LEU A 57 -6.89 -3.87 9.66
C LEU A 57 -5.74 -3.97 10.66
N ARG A 58 -4.64 -4.64 10.31
CA ARG A 58 -3.43 -4.74 11.15
C ARG A 58 -2.79 -3.37 11.42
N LEU A 59 -2.76 -2.48 10.42
CA LEU A 59 -2.31 -1.11 10.65
C LEU A 59 -3.29 -0.34 11.55
N ARG A 60 -4.60 -0.43 11.27
CA ARG A 60 -5.61 0.28 12.05
C ARG A 60 -5.72 -0.20 13.49
N SER A 61 -5.43 -1.47 13.79
CA SER A 61 -5.40 -1.97 15.17
C SER A 61 -4.28 -1.32 15.99
N LYS A 62 -3.21 -0.85 15.35
CA LYS A 62 -2.09 -0.13 15.98
C LYS A 62 -2.29 1.39 15.91
N GLN A 63 -2.94 1.87 14.86
CA GLN A 63 -3.07 3.28 14.49
C GLN A 63 -4.48 3.55 13.96
N THR A 64 -5.43 3.79 14.87
CA THR A 64 -6.89 3.82 14.58
C THR A 64 -7.25 4.70 13.37
N ASP A 65 -6.63 5.88 13.26
CA ASP A 65 -6.95 6.89 12.26
C ASP A 65 -6.02 6.89 11.04
N ALA A 66 -5.22 5.83 10.86
CA ALA A 66 -4.22 5.78 9.80
C ALA A 66 -4.79 6.12 8.41
N ALA A 67 -4.17 7.08 7.73
CA ALA A 67 -4.43 7.40 6.35
C ALA A 67 -3.69 6.40 5.44
N LEU A 68 -4.41 5.36 5.00
CA LEU A 68 -3.80 4.22 4.33
C LEU A 68 -3.80 4.36 2.80
N TRP A 69 -2.67 4.03 2.21
CA TRP A 69 -2.50 3.81 0.78
C TRP A 69 -1.99 2.39 0.54
N GLY A 70 -2.35 1.75 -0.57
CA GLY A 70 -1.91 0.38 -0.85
C GLY A 70 -1.58 0.12 -2.31
N GLU A 71 -0.68 -0.83 -2.53
CA GLU A 71 -0.18 -1.27 -3.84
C GLU A 71 0.01 -2.79 -3.83
N ARG A 72 -0.05 -3.43 -5.00
CA ARG A 72 0.48 -4.78 -5.19
C ARG A 72 1.93 -4.68 -5.64
N ILE A 73 2.84 -5.15 -4.80
CA ILE A 73 4.28 -4.98 -4.96
C ILE A 73 4.73 -5.53 -6.33
N GLY A 74 5.28 -4.66 -7.16
CA GLY A 74 5.80 -5.00 -8.49
C GLY A 74 4.75 -5.17 -9.59
N PHE A 75 3.54 -4.64 -9.41
CA PHE A 75 2.46 -4.64 -10.40
C PHE A 75 1.90 -3.23 -10.64
N ASP A 76 1.18 -3.04 -11.74
CA ASP A 76 0.61 -1.74 -12.15
C ASP A 76 -0.72 -1.39 -11.44
N ALA A 77 -1.36 -2.37 -10.80
CA ALA A 77 -2.58 -2.18 -10.04
C ALA A 77 -2.65 -3.14 -8.83
N VAL A 78 -3.51 -2.81 -7.86
CA VAL A 78 -3.76 -3.63 -6.66
C VAL A 78 -4.56 -4.91 -7.02
N TYR A 79 -5.62 -4.73 -7.80
CA TYR A 79 -6.52 -5.77 -8.30
C TYR A 79 -6.94 -5.43 -9.73
N ALA A 80 -7.25 -6.45 -10.52
CA ALA A 80 -7.87 -6.29 -11.84
C ALA A 80 -9.32 -6.77 -11.80
N VAL A 81 -10.22 -6.04 -12.44
CA VAL A 81 -11.62 -6.43 -12.62
C VAL A 81 -11.83 -6.66 -14.12
N GLY A 82 -12.03 -7.91 -14.52
CA GLY A 82 -12.24 -8.29 -15.94
C GLY A 82 -10.99 -8.17 -16.83
N GLY A 83 -9.80 -8.00 -16.25
CA GLY A 83 -8.53 -7.88 -16.97
C GLY A 83 -7.37 -8.56 -16.23
N THR A 84 -6.14 -8.21 -16.61
CA THR A 84 -4.90 -8.82 -16.09
C THR A 84 -4.02 -7.74 -15.45
N LEU A 85 -3.33 -8.10 -14.37
CA LEU A 85 -2.31 -7.27 -13.75
C LEU A 85 -1.00 -7.36 -14.55
N LEU A 86 -0.35 -6.22 -14.83
CA LEU A 86 0.94 -6.20 -15.51
C LEU A 86 2.06 -6.14 -14.48
N ARG A 87 3.01 -7.08 -14.58
CA ARG A 87 4.22 -7.06 -13.76
C ARG A 87 5.11 -5.89 -14.21
N THR A 88 5.49 -5.04 -13.26
CA THR A 88 6.32 -3.84 -13.47
C THR A 88 7.70 -3.95 -12.84
N ALA A 89 7.87 -4.80 -11.82
CA ALA A 89 9.17 -5.11 -11.24
C ALA A 89 9.96 -6.07 -12.16
N GLN A 90 11.24 -5.75 -12.41
CA GLN A 90 12.17 -6.60 -13.17
C GLN A 90 12.48 -7.90 -12.42
#